data_AF-A0A927N482-F1
#
_entry.id   AF-A0A927N482-F1
#
_cell.length_a   1.000
_cell.length_b   1.000
_cell.length_c   1.000
_cell.angle_alpha   90.00
_cell.angle_beta   90.00
_cell.angle_gamma   90.00
#
_symmetry.space_group_name_H-M   'P 1'
#
loop_
_entity.id
_entity.type
_entity.pdbx_description
1 polymer ?
#
loop_
_entity_poly.entity_id
_entity_poly.type
_entity_poly.pdbx_seq_one_letter_code
_entity_poly.pdbx_strand_id
1 'polypeptide(L)'
;MTAPEHLATSAVVIEDSVLVHEHVLVDFGGVLRPGSYDAEDVFAAARPKLEEAYALGCRRLLECTPHHLGRDPWLLARLADATGVEIWTNTGIYGAASRVGVPAYARELSAEDLARRFVDEHTNGIDGVRPRFVKTAVRDGKLEDLDRKLVRAAALAARETGLTVASHTTAGIAAVEQLAIFDEVGVPTSQFVWVHAHAEEDPAYHEQVARAGAWVEFDGLRPGETEWQRTCVERLAAAGLLGRTLIANDSGWYHVGEPDGGEFLGYDFVYTDLLPTLDPAWHRTLMVDNPLAAFGR
;
A
#
# COMPACT_ATOMS: atom_id res chain seq x y z
N MET A 1 37.22 5.84 -11.77
CA MET A 1 35.77 6.03 -11.98
C MET A 1 35.25 6.70 -10.73
N THR A 2 35.02 7.99 -10.81
CA THR A 2 34.39 8.80 -9.76
C THR A 2 32.92 8.39 -9.68
N ALA A 3 32.43 8.12 -8.48
CA ALA A 3 31.01 7.90 -8.22
C ALA A 3 30.21 9.11 -8.75
N PRO A 4 29.00 8.91 -9.29
CA PRO A 4 28.16 10.04 -9.67
C PRO A 4 27.79 10.83 -8.41
N GLU A 5 28.15 12.12 -8.40
CA GLU A 5 27.59 13.08 -7.46
C GLU A 5 26.08 13.17 -7.76
N HIS A 6 25.28 12.42 -6.99
CA HIS A 6 23.86 12.72 -6.88
C HIS A 6 23.75 14.15 -6.36
N LEU A 7 23.25 15.06 -7.21
CA LEU A 7 22.80 16.37 -6.78
C LEU A 7 21.76 16.13 -5.69
N ALA A 8 22.13 16.35 -4.43
CA ALA A 8 21.19 16.33 -3.33
C ALA A 8 20.19 17.46 -3.54
N THR A 9 19.07 17.15 -4.20
CA THR A 9 17.88 17.96 -4.13
C THR A 9 17.48 18.00 -2.65
N SER A 10 17.42 19.19 -2.06
CA SER A 10 16.99 19.34 -0.67
C SER A 10 15.62 18.69 -0.50
N ALA A 11 15.49 17.76 0.44
CA ALA A 11 14.25 17.06 0.71
C ALA A 11 13.08 18.04 0.89
N VAL A 12 11.91 17.67 0.37
CA VAL A 12 10.69 18.44 0.57
C VAL A 12 10.02 18.00 1.86
N VAL A 13 9.87 18.90 2.83
CA VAL A 13 9.14 18.64 4.07
C VAL A 13 7.66 18.96 3.87
N ILE A 14 6.78 17.99 4.12
CA ILE A 14 5.33 18.16 4.05
C ILE A 14 4.73 17.78 5.39
N GLU A 15 4.36 18.78 6.20
CA GLU A 15 3.71 18.54 7.48
C GLU A 15 2.35 17.84 7.32
N ASP A 16 2.06 16.95 8.27
CA ASP A 16 0.85 16.11 8.31
C ASP A 16 0.74 15.13 7.12
N SER A 17 1.84 14.80 6.46
CA SER A 17 1.83 13.87 5.34
C SER A 17 1.52 12.44 5.78
N VAL A 18 0.95 11.70 4.83
CA VAL A 18 0.58 10.29 4.97
C VAL A 18 1.25 9.48 3.86
N LEU A 19 1.99 8.44 4.24
CA LEU A 19 2.49 7.44 3.31
C LEU A 19 1.48 6.29 3.21
N VAL A 20 0.91 6.09 2.02
CA VAL A 20 -0.27 5.23 1.83
C VAL A 20 0.04 3.77 1.53
N HIS A 21 1.29 3.45 1.20
CA HIS A 21 1.68 2.09 0.87
C HIS A 21 3.15 1.85 1.18
N GLU A 22 3.40 1.34 2.38
CA GLU A 22 4.73 0.98 2.86
C GLU A 22 4.67 -0.36 3.59
N HIS A 23 5.84 -0.89 3.94
CA HIS A 23 5.97 -2.14 4.66
C HIS A 23 6.99 -2.00 5.79
N VAL A 24 6.89 -2.83 6.81
CA VAL A 24 7.92 -2.95 7.86
C VAL A 24 8.62 -4.31 7.80
N LEU A 25 7.88 -5.35 7.45
CA LEU A 25 8.32 -6.73 7.47
C LEU A 25 7.58 -7.50 6.41
N VAL A 26 8.27 -8.26 5.56
CA VAL A 26 7.62 -9.14 4.59
C VAL A 26 8.28 -10.52 4.56
N ASP A 27 7.44 -11.56 4.53
CA ASP A 27 7.79 -12.96 4.30
C ASP A 27 7.28 -13.42 2.92
N PHE A 28 8.14 -13.31 1.91
CA PHE A 28 7.86 -13.85 0.58
C PHE A 28 7.94 -15.39 0.51
N GLY A 29 8.45 -16.06 1.56
CA GLY A 29 8.40 -17.51 1.73
C GLY A 29 7.03 -18.02 2.18
N GLY A 30 6.15 -17.12 2.65
CA GLY A 30 4.73 -17.28 2.94
C GLY A 30 4.36 -18.39 3.92
N VAL A 31 5.26 -18.71 4.84
CA VAL A 31 4.94 -19.50 6.04
C VAL A 31 5.74 -18.91 7.18
N LEU A 32 5.27 -17.78 7.72
CA LEU A 32 5.77 -17.28 9.00
C LEU A 32 5.55 -18.35 10.06
N ARG A 33 6.66 -18.82 10.60
CA ARG A 33 6.68 -19.73 11.74
C ARG A 33 7.08 -18.91 12.96
N PRO A 34 6.63 -19.29 14.16
CA PRO A 34 7.21 -18.76 15.38
C PRO A 34 8.74 -18.84 15.32
N GLY A 35 9.42 -17.71 15.50
CA GLY A 35 10.89 -17.61 15.40
C GLY A 35 11.45 -17.46 13.99
N SER A 36 10.64 -17.22 12.96
CA SER A 36 11.11 -16.93 11.60
C SER A 36 11.92 -15.63 11.49
N TYR A 37 11.76 -14.70 12.43
CA TYR A 37 12.51 -13.46 12.56
C TYR A 37 12.60 -13.06 14.04
N ASP A 38 13.54 -12.19 14.37
CA ASP A 38 13.60 -11.52 15.68
C ASP A 38 12.94 -10.14 15.57
N ALA A 39 11.90 -9.89 16.36
CA ALA A 39 11.19 -8.62 16.35
C ALA A 39 12.07 -7.44 16.79
N GLU A 40 13.12 -7.69 17.59
CA GLU A 40 14.06 -6.64 17.98
C GLU A 40 14.97 -6.22 16.81
N ASP A 41 15.36 -7.17 15.95
CA ASP A 41 16.15 -6.86 14.75
C ASP A 41 15.33 -6.02 13.77
N VAL A 42 14.06 -6.40 13.53
CA VAL A 42 13.14 -5.63 12.69
C VAL A 42 12.90 -4.25 13.29
N PHE A 43 12.69 -4.17 14.61
CA PHE A 43 12.51 -2.89 15.30
C PHE A 43 13.74 -1.98 15.14
N ALA A 44 14.95 -2.54 15.31
CA ALA A 44 16.20 -1.80 15.17
C ALA A 44 16.44 -1.30 13.74
N ALA A 45 16.03 -2.07 12.73
CA ALA A 45 16.12 -1.69 11.32
C ALA A 45 15.08 -0.61 10.94
N ALA A 46 13.82 -0.81 11.32
CA ALA A 46 12.71 0.05 10.90
C ALA A 46 12.66 1.40 11.62
N ARG A 47 13.01 1.43 12.92
CA ARG A 47 12.92 2.63 13.75
C ARG A 47 13.64 3.86 13.17
N PRO A 48 14.95 3.81 12.83
CA PRO A 48 15.63 5.00 12.31
C PRO A 48 14.99 5.50 11.01
N LYS A 49 14.46 4.61 10.16
CA LYS A 49 13.79 4.98 8.91
C LYS A 49 12.46 5.68 9.12
N LEU A 50 11.71 5.26 10.15
CA LEU A 50 10.49 5.95 10.58
C LEU A 50 10.81 7.31 11.22
N GLU A 51 11.89 7.42 12.01
CA GLU A 51 12.34 8.71 12.57
C GLU A 51 12.76 9.69 11.46
N GLU A 52 13.45 9.21 10.42
CA GLU A 52 13.77 9.97 9.20
C GLU A 52 12.48 10.47 8.50
N ALA A 53 11.49 9.60 8.29
CA ALA A 53 10.20 9.97 7.70
C ALA A 53 9.44 10.99 8.56
N TYR A 54 9.44 10.82 9.89
CA TYR A 54 8.79 11.74 10.82
C TYR A 54 9.40 13.15 10.74
N ALA A 55 10.72 13.24 10.61
CA ALA A 55 11.44 14.51 10.43
C ALA A 55 11.10 15.22 9.11
N LEU A 56 10.62 14.48 8.11
CA LEU A 56 10.15 15.00 6.82
C LEU A 56 8.66 15.42 6.83
N GLY A 57 8.01 15.34 8.00
CA GLY A 57 6.62 15.75 8.21
C GLY A 57 5.61 14.60 8.19
N CYS A 58 6.06 13.35 7.98
CA CYS A 58 5.20 12.18 8.04
C CYS A 58 4.58 12.03 9.42
N ARG A 59 3.24 11.90 9.45
CA ARG A 59 2.50 11.61 10.68
C ARG A 59 1.81 10.26 10.62
N ARG A 60 1.58 9.70 9.43
CA ARG A 60 0.93 8.42 9.27
C ARG A 60 1.56 7.57 8.18
N LEU A 61 1.70 6.29 8.45
CA LEU A 61 2.16 5.28 7.50
C LEU A 61 1.16 4.12 7.46
N LEU A 62 0.73 3.75 6.25
CA LEU A 62 -0.12 2.58 6.03
C LEU A 62 0.76 1.37 5.75
N GLU A 63 0.84 0.47 6.73
CA GLU A 63 1.57 -0.78 6.64
C GLU A 63 0.71 -1.81 5.91
N CYS A 64 1.17 -2.17 4.71
CA CYS A 64 0.39 -2.87 3.71
C CYS A 64 0.64 -4.38 3.68
N THR A 65 1.29 -4.94 4.70
CA THR A 65 1.57 -6.37 4.78
C THR A 65 0.36 -7.13 5.35
N PRO A 66 -0.26 -8.06 4.60
CA PRO A 66 -1.37 -8.86 5.14
C PRO A 66 -0.87 -9.99 6.04
N HIS A 67 -1.78 -10.59 6.80
CA HIS A 67 -1.49 -11.63 7.80
C HIS A 67 -0.49 -12.70 7.32
N HIS A 68 -0.73 -13.32 6.17
CA HIS A 68 0.07 -14.45 5.67
C HIS A 68 1.37 -14.01 4.95
N LEU A 69 1.75 -12.75 5.08
CA LEU A 69 2.97 -12.18 4.50
C LEU A 69 3.85 -11.43 5.51
N GLY A 70 3.54 -11.38 6.81
CA GLY A 70 4.41 -10.67 7.78
C GLY A 70 3.73 -9.71 8.71
N ARG A 71 2.40 -9.56 8.65
CA ARG A 71 1.68 -8.64 9.54
C ARG A 71 1.97 -8.97 11.01
N ASP A 72 2.64 -8.06 11.71
CA ASP A 72 2.85 -8.10 13.16
C ASP A 72 2.31 -6.81 13.82
N PRO A 73 1.03 -6.78 14.23
CA PRO A 73 0.43 -5.59 14.82
C PRO A 73 1.12 -5.11 16.12
N TRP A 74 1.77 -6.00 16.87
CA TRP A 74 2.43 -5.62 18.12
C TRP A 74 3.76 -4.91 17.87
N LEU A 75 4.55 -5.42 16.91
CA LEU A 75 5.73 -4.72 16.42
C LEU A 75 5.37 -3.32 15.88
N LEU A 76 4.30 -3.22 15.09
CA LEU A 76 3.84 -1.92 14.56
C LEU A 76 3.43 -0.95 15.69
N ALA A 77 2.73 -1.43 16.73
CA ALA A 77 2.37 -0.60 17.87
C ALA A 77 3.62 -0.07 18.61
N ARG A 78 4.63 -0.92 18.82
CA ARG A 78 5.90 -0.50 19.44
C ARG A 78 6.64 0.54 18.61
N LEU A 79 6.69 0.36 17.28
CA LEU A 79 7.32 1.32 16.38
C LEU A 79 6.58 2.66 16.38
N ALA A 80 5.24 2.63 16.39
CA ALA A 80 4.44 3.84 16.50
C ALA A 80 4.72 4.60 17.81
N ASP A 81 4.74 3.90 18.95
CA ASP A 81 5.05 4.49 20.26
C ASP A 81 6.46 5.10 20.32
N ALA A 82 7.44 4.44 19.69
CA ALA A 82 8.84 4.86 19.74
C ALA A 82 9.15 6.05 18.82
N THR A 83 8.42 6.19 17.72
CA THR A 83 8.75 7.15 16.64
C THR A 83 7.77 8.32 16.54
N GLY A 84 6.56 8.17 17.10
CA GLY A 84 5.49 9.15 16.97
C GLY A 84 4.75 9.11 15.61
N VAL A 85 5.13 8.20 14.70
CA VAL A 85 4.38 7.96 13.46
C VAL A 85 3.18 7.07 13.76
N GLU A 86 1.99 7.48 13.34
CA GLU A 86 0.80 6.64 13.42
C GLU A 86 0.88 5.52 12.36
N ILE A 87 0.96 4.26 12.78
CA ILE A 87 1.06 3.13 11.86
C ILE A 87 -0.30 2.42 11.75
N TRP A 88 -0.87 2.43 10.56
CA TRP A 88 -2.14 1.76 10.25
C TRP A 88 -1.88 0.39 9.64
N THR A 89 -2.44 -0.65 10.25
CA THR A 89 -2.41 -2.00 9.67
C THR A 89 -3.69 -2.31 8.88
N ASN A 90 -3.70 -3.46 8.21
CA ASN A 90 -4.76 -3.89 7.31
C ASN A 90 -5.38 -5.23 7.74
N THR A 91 -6.59 -5.49 7.25
CA THR A 91 -7.18 -6.83 7.15
C THR A 91 -7.10 -7.32 5.70
N GLY A 92 -7.47 -8.56 5.41
CA GLY A 92 -7.49 -9.09 4.05
C GLY A 92 -6.35 -10.08 3.74
N ILE A 93 -6.15 -10.34 2.44
CA ILE A 93 -5.32 -11.45 1.93
C ILE A 93 -4.58 -11.04 0.67
N TYR A 94 -3.28 -11.33 0.62
CA TYR A 94 -2.47 -11.17 -0.59
C TYR A 94 -2.65 -12.36 -1.53
N GLY A 95 -3.43 -12.14 -2.59
CA GLY A 95 -3.71 -13.12 -3.62
C GLY A 95 -2.81 -13.08 -4.85
N ALA A 96 -1.75 -12.28 -4.95
CA ALA A 96 -0.97 -12.22 -6.20
C ALA A 96 0.17 -13.26 -6.28
N ALA A 97 1.05 -13.12 -7.28
CA ALA A 97 2.23 -13.95 -7.50
C ALA A 97 1.96 -15.47 -7.44
N SER A 98 2.77 -16.22 -6.70
CA SER A 98 2.66 -17.67 -6.50
C SER A 98 1.50 -18.10 -5.58
N ARG A 99 0.68 -17.14 -5.09
CA ARG A 99 -0.40 -17.37 -4.10
C ARG A 99 0.11 -17.85 -2.74
N VAL A 100 1.36 -17.57 -2.40
CA VAL A 100 1.96 -17.99 -1.13
C VAL A 100 1.23 -17.36 0.07
N GLY A 101 0.79 -16.11 -0.08
CA GLY A 101 -0.03 -15.42 0.93
C GLY A 101 -1.50 -15.85 0.99
N VAL A 102 -1.92 -16.87 0.23
CA VAL A 102 -3.31 -17.38 0.25
C VAL A 102 -3.41 -18.62 1.14
N PRO A 103 -3.94 -18.49 2.37
CA PRO A 103 -4.06 -19.61 3.30
C PRO A 103 -5.11 -20.63 2.84
N ALA A 104 -4.99 -21.87 3.33
CA ALA A 104 -5.89 -22.98 2.96
C ALA A 104 -7.38 -22.63 3.16
N TYR A 105 -7.73 -22.03 4.31
CA TYR A 105 -9.11 -21.62 4.58
C TYR A 105 -9.65 -20.64 3.53
N ALA A 106 -8.80 -19.79 2.95
CA ALA A 106 -9.25 -18.84 1.94
C ALA A 106 -9.52 -19.48 0.60
N ARG A 107 -9.05 -20.71 0.36
CA ARG A 107 -9.42 -21.51 -0.81
C ARG A 107 -10.77 -22.19 -0.61
N GLU A 108 -11.07 -22.61 0.61
CA GLU A 108 -12.28 -23.37 0.97
C GLU A 108 -13.50 -22.46 1.23
N LEU A 109 -13.30 -21.33 1.90
CA LEU A 109 -14.37 -20.42 2.27
C LEU A 109 -14.97 -19.68 1.06
N SER A 110 -16.25 -19.33 1.19
CA SER A 110 -16.94 -18.41 0.28
C SER A 110 -16.41 -16.97 0.42
N ALA A 111 -16.75 -16.09 -0.53
CA ALA A 111 -16.40 -14.67 -0.44
C ALA A 111 -17.06 -14.01 0.77
N GLU A 112 -18.31 -14.38 1.07
CA GLU A 112 -19.09 -13.90 2.20
C GLU A 112 -18.48 -14.33 3.53
N ASP A 113 -18.01 -15.56 3.65
CA ASP A 113 -17.34 -16.05 4.87
C ASP A 113 -15.99 -15.37 5.08
N LEU A 114 -15.24 -15.12 4.00
CA LEU A 114 -14.00 -14.36 4.07
C LEU A 114 -14.25 -12.91 4.47
N ALA A 115 -15.26 -12.27 3.89
CA ALA A 115 -15.66 -10.92 4.26
C ALA A 115 -16.01 -10.84 5.75
N ARG A 116 -16.75 -11.81 6.29
CA ARG A 116 -17.06 -11.87 7.74
C ARG A 116 -15.79 -11.91 8.60
N ARG A 117 -14.75 -12.63 8.19
CA ARG A 117 -13.46 -12.62 8.89
C ARG A 117 -12.79 -11.25 8.85
N PHE A 118 -12.80 -10.59 7.69
CA PHE A 118 -12.20 -9.26 7.56
C PHE A 118 -12.93 -8.20 8.40
N VAL A 119 -14.26 -8.25 8.40
CA VAL A 119 -15.12 -7.40 9.23
C VAL A 119 -14.87 -7.66 10.72
N ASP A 120 -14.71 -8.93 11.13
CA ASP A 120 -14.41 -9.30 12.51
C ASP A 120 -13.05 -8.75 12.96
N GLU A 121 -11.99 -8.93 12.17
CA GLU A 121 -10.67 -8.35 12.43
C GLU A 121 -10.73 -6.82 12.59
N HIS A 122 -11.50 -6.13 11.75
CA HIS A 122 -11.70 -4.68 11.89
C HIS A 122 -12.51 -4.32 13.14
N THR A 123 -13.59 -5.05 13.42
CA THR A 123 -14.56 -4.68 14.47
C THR A 123 -13.99 -4.97 15.86
N ASN A 124 -13.35 -6.13 16.01
CA ASN A 124 -12.87 -6.66 17.28
C ASN A 124 -11.36 -6.50 17.47
N GLY A 125 -10.64 -6.12 16.41
CA GLY A 125 -9.19 -5.99 16.41
C GLY A 125 -8.46 -7.33 16.23
N ILE A 126 -7.18 -7.24 15.92
CA ILE A 126 -6.22 -8.35 15.91
C ILE A 126 -5.24 -8.05 17.03
N ASP A 127 -5.27 -8.87 18.08
CA ASP A 127 -4.42 -8.69 19.27
C ASP A 127 -4.52 -7.27 19.87
N GLY A 128 -5.73 -6.69 19.84
CA GLY A 128 -6.03 -5.35 20.34
C GLY A 128 -5.78 -4.20 19.36
N VAL A 129 -5.20 -4.47 18.19
CA VAL A 129 -4.96 -3.46 17.14
C VAL A 129 -6.06 -3.53 16.09
N ARG A 130 -6.67 -2.39 15.76
CA ARG A 130 -7.75 -2.31 14.77
C ARG A 130 -7.18 -2.00 13.36
N PRO A 131 -7.34 -2.90 12.36
CA PRO A 131 -7.13 -2.57 10.95
C PRO A 131 -7.90 -1.35 10.49
N ARG A 132 -7.29 -0.55 9.61
CA ARG A 132 -7.87 0.70 9.09
C ARG A 132 -8.15 0.68 7.59
N PHE A 133 -7.83 -0.41 6.92
CA PHE A 133 -8.14 -0.65 5.52
C PHE A 133 -8.10 -2.15 5.22
N VAL A 134 -8.59 -2.55 4.05
CA VAL A 134 -8.49 -3.92 3.54
C VAL A 134 -7.39 -3.98 2.50
N LYS A 135 -6.42 -4.89 2.62
CA LYS A 135 -5.45 -5.18 1.58
C LYS A 135 -5.90 -6.42 0.81
N THR A 136 -5.86 -6.35 -0.51
CA THR A 136 -5.99 -7.52 -1.37
C THR A 136 -4.96 -7.47 -2.50
N ALA A 137 -4.88 -8.53 -3.28
CA ALA A 137 -3.97 -8.62 -4.41
C ALA A 137 -4.47 -9.65 -5.42
N VAL A 138 -4.22 -9.38 -6.70
CA VAL A 138 -4.60 -10.26 -7.81
C VAL A 138 -3.40 -10.58 -8.69
N ARG A 139 -3.40 -11.72 -9.38
CA ARG A 139 -2.35 -12.03 -10.36
C ARG A 139 -2.44 -11.11 -11.59
N ASP A 140 -1.31 -10.99 -12.29
CA ASP A 140 -1.20 -10.27 -13.56
C ASP A 140 -2.17 -10.84 -14.62
N GLY A 141 -2.71 -9.95 -15.45
CA GLY A 141 -3.64 -10.30 -16.52
C GLY A 141 -5.10 -10.19 -16.08
N LYS A 142 -5.96 -11.10 -16.57
CA LYS A 142 -7.38 -11.12 -16.21
C LYS A 142 -7.60 -11.84 -14.89
N LEU A 143 -8.66 -11.47 -14.18
CA LEU A 143 -8.99 -12.08 -12.89
C LEU A 143 -9.38 -13.55 -13.07
N GLU A 144 -8.68 -14.43 -12.35
CA GLU A 144 -9.07 -15.82 -12.20
C GLU A 144 -10.12 -15.99 -11.10
N ASP A 145 -10.76 -17.16 -11.00
CA ASP A 145 -11.84 -17.41 -10.03
C ASP A 145 -11.45 -17.08 -8.58
N LEU A 146 -10.21 -17.40 -8.20
CA LEU A 146 -9.70 -17.06 -6.87
C LEU A 146 -9.51 -15.54 -6.70
N ASP A 147 -9.02 -14.83 -7.72
CA ASP A 147 -8.92 -13.37 -7.68
C ASP A 147 -10.28 -12.74 -7.48
N ARG A 148 -11.25 -13.14 -8.30
CA ARG A 148 -12.64 -12.64 -8.23
C ARG A 148 -13.22 -12.89 -6.85
N LYS A 149 -12.97 -14.06 -6.25
CA LYS A 149 -13.43 -14.39 -4.90
C LYS A 149 -12.80 -13.50 -3.82
N LEU A 150 -11.48 -13.29 -3.87
CA LEU A 150 -10.76 -12.48 -2.89
C LEU A 150 -11.16 -11.00 -2.99
N VAL A 151 -11.27 -10.46 -4.21
CA VAL A 151 -11.74 -9.09 -4.47
C VAL A 151 -13.19 -8.92 -4.00
N ARG A 152 -14.06 -9.88 -4.30
CA ARG A 152 -15.46 -9.84 -3.84
C ARG A 152 -15.54 -9.85 -2.31
N ALA A 153 -14.72 -10.66 -1.64
CA ALA A 153 -14.65 -10.66 -0.18
C ALA A 153 -14.19 -9.30 0.38
N ALA A 154 -13.17 -8.70 -0.23
CA ALA A 154 -12.68 -7.37 0.15
C ALA A 154 -13.75 -6.29 -0.06
N ALA A 155 -14.45 -6.29 -1.20
CA ALA A 155 -15.55 -5.38 -1.50
C ALA A 155 -16.72 -5.56 -0.51
N LEU A 156 -17.11 -6.79 -0.19
CA LEU A 156 -18.15 -7.05 0.81
C LEU A 156 -17.77 -6.52 2.19
N ALA A 157 -16.52 -6.69 2.60
CA ALA A 157 -16.01 -6.14 3.86
C ALA A 157 -16.01 -4.60 3.85
N ALA A 158 -15.57 -3.98 2.75
CA ALA A 158 -15.61 -2.53 2.56
C ALA A 158 -17.04 -1.98 2.64
N ARG A 159 -18.01 -2.67 2.03
CA ARG A 159 -19.44 -2.30 2.10
C ARG A 159 -19.97 -2.24 3.53
N GLU A 160 -19.59 -3.22 4.35
CA GLU A 160 -20.07 -3.35 5.73
C GLU A 160 -19.38 -2.35 6.67
N THR A 161 -18.09 -2.09 6.45
CA THR A 161 -17.24 -1.35 7.40
C THR A 161 -16.98 0.10 6.99
N GLY A 162 -17.18 0.43 5.71
CA GLY A 162 -16.77 1.70 5.12
C GLY A 162 -15.27 1.80 4.82
N LEU A 163 -14.49 0.73 5.03
CA LEU A 163 -13.04 0.75 4.79
C LEU A 163 -12.70 0.80 3.30
N THR A 164 -11.57 1.44 3.01
CA THR A 164 -10.96 1.42 1.68
C THR A 164 -10.22 0.10 1.44
N VAL A 165 -10.26 -0.36 0.20
CA VAL A 165 -9.55 -1.54 -0.28
C VAL A 165 -8.35 -1.11 -1.11
N ALA A 166 -7.15 -1.42 -0.62
CA ALA A 166 -5.92 -1.29 -1.38
C ALA A 166 -5.61 -2.62 -2.09
N SER A 167 -5.62 -2.62 -3.43
CA SER A 167 -5.45 -3.84 -4.22
C SER A 167 -4.18 -3.82 -5.06
N HIS A 168 -3.19 -4.64 -4.68
CA HIS A 168 -2.01 -4.89 -5.51
C HIS A 168 -2.46 -5.48 -6.85
N THR A 169 -2.27 -4.70 -7.92
CA THR A 169 -2.70 -5.04 -9.27
C THR A 169 -1.76 -4.39 -10.28
N THR A 170 -1.05 -5.17 -11.07
CA THR A 170 -0.10 -4.60 -12.06
C THR A 170 -0.75 -4.34 -13.42
N ALA A 171 -1.83 -5.05 -13.76
CA ALA A 171 -2.48 -4.98 -15.06
C ALA A 171 -3.75 -4.12 -15.04
N GLY A 172 -3.88 -3.17 -15.97
CA GLY A 172 -5.03 -2.27 -16.07
C GLY A 172 -6.35 -3.00 -16.32
N ILE A 173 -6.32 -4.09 -17.10
CA ILE A 173 -7.51 -4.92 -17.32
C ILE A 173 -8.04 -5.55 -16.02
N ALA A 174 -7.15 -6.02 -15.13
CA ALA A 174 -7.55 -6.52 -13.83
C ALA A 174 -8.13 -5.42 -12.95
N ALA A 175 -7.57 -4.19 -12.99
CA ALA A 175 -8.12 -3.07 -12.25
C ALA A 175 -9.57 -2.77 -12.70
N VAL A 176 -9.83 -2.76 -14.01
CA VAL A 176 -11.18 -2.58 -14.57
C VAL A 176 -12.13 -3.71 -14.16
N GLU A 177 -11.68 -4.97 -14.20
CA GLU A 177 -12.50 -6.12 -13.76
C GLU A 177 -12.80 -6.07 -12.25
N GLN A 178 -11.91 -5.52 -11.43
CA GLN A 178 -12.16 -5.29 -10.00
C GLN A 178 -13.20 -4.20 -9.78
N LEU A 179 -13.16 -3.10 -10.55
CA LEU A 179 -14.22 -2.07 -10.49
C LEU A 179 -15.60 -2.64 -10.81
N ALA A 180 -15.69 -3.57 -11.77
CA ALA A 180 -16.94 -4.26 -12.07
C ALA A 180 -17.45 -5.09 -10.86
N ILE A 181 -16.56 -5.73 -10.12
CA ILE A 181 -16.93 -6.45 -8.88
C ILE A 181 -17.43 -5.46 -7.81
N PHE A 182 -16.79 -4.29 -7.67
CA PHE A 182 -17.26 -3.26 -6.74
C PHE A 182 -18.67 -2.78 -7.08
N ASP A 183 -18.94 -2.53 -8.37
CA ASP A 183 -20.28 -2.16 -8.86
C ASP A 183 -21.31 -3.27 -8.59
N GLU A 184 -20.99 -4.53 -8.92
CA GLU A 184 -21.84 -5.70 -8.64
C GLU A 184 -22.18 -5.85 -7.14
N VAL A 185 -21.24 -5.54 -6.25
CA VAL A 185 -21.43 -5.61 -4.79
C VAL A 185 -22.17 -4.38 -4.26
N GLY A 186 -22.20 -3.28 -5.01
CA GLY A 186 -22.81 -2.00 -4.63
C GLY A 186 -21.92 -1.16 -3.72
N VAL A 187 -20.59 -1.20 -3.94
CA VAL A 187 -19.60 -0.42 -3.20
C VAL A 187 -19.13 0.76 -4.05
N PRO A 188 -19.06 1.99 -3.51
CA PRO A 188 -18.48 3.12 -4.23
C PRO A 188 -17.05 2.79 -4.67
N THR A 189 -16.76 3.01 -5.96
CA THR A 189 -15.41 2.87 -6.52
C THR A 189 -14.38 3.74 -5.82
N SER A 190 -14.80 4.83 -5.14
CA SER A 190 -13.93 5.66 -4.30
C SER A 190 -13.37 4.94 -3.07
N GLN A 191 -13.83 3.73 -2.76
CA GLN A 191 -13.23 2.83 -1.76
C GLN A 191 -12.24 1.83 -2.40
N PHE A 192 -11.93 1.95 -3.68
CA PHE A 192 -10.93 1.10 -4.35
C PHE A 192 -9.67 1.92 -4.66
N VAL A 193 -8.51 1.38 -4.27
CA VAL A 193 -7.19 1.88 -4.66
C VAL A 193 -6.54 0.82 -5.54
N TRP A 194 -6.24 1.21 -6.78
CA TRP A 194 -5.39 0.46 -7.69
C TRP A 194 -3.92 0.73 -7.34
N VAL A 195 -3.33 -0.23 -6.63
CA VAL A 195 -1.92 -0.22 -6.21
C VAL A 195 -1.03 -0.78 -7.33
N HIS A 196 0.18 -0.25 -7.49
CA HIS A 196 1.10 -0.52 -8.61
C HIS A 196 0.57 -0.17 -9.99
N ALA A 197 -0.23 0.89 -10.09
CA ALA A 197 -0.77 1.30 -11.39
C ALA A 197 0.32 1.69 -12.39
N HIS A 198 1.49 2.11 -11.91
CA HIS A 198 2.65 2.44 -12.75
C HIS A 198 3.19 1.25 -13.56
N ALA A 199 2.87 0.00 -13.19
CA ALA A 199 3.24 -1.18 -13.97
C ALA A 199 2.43 -1.33 -15.27
N GLU A 200 1.27 -0.67 -15.36
CA GLU A 200 0.51 -0.56 -16.60
C GLU A 200 1.01 0.63 -17.42
N GLU A 201 1.53 0.37 -18.62
CA GLU A 201 2.11 1.40 -19.48
C GLU A 201 1.05 2.21 -20.23
N ASP A 202 -0.15 1.64 -20.46
CA ASP A 202 -1.23 2.31 -21.17
C ASP A 202 -1.98 3.29 -20.26
N PRO A 203 -1.80 4.61 -20.44
CA PRO A 203 -2.42 5.63 -19.59
C PRO A 203 -3.96 5.65 -19.72
N ALA A 204 -4.53 5.04 -20.76
CA ALA A 204 -5.98 4.96 -20.91
C ALA A 204 -6.62 4.19 -19.74
N TYR A 205 -5.94 3.16 -19.20
CA TYR A 205 -6.42 2.46 -18.01
C TYR A 205 -6.37 3.33 -16.76
N HIS A 206 -5.28 4.08 -16.56
CA HIS A 206 -5.17 5.02 -15.43
C HIS A 206 -6.32 6.02 -15.45
N GLU A 207 -6.56 6.65 -16.60
CA GLU A 207 -7.65 7.60 -16.77
C GLU A 207 -9.02 6.95 -16.56
N GLN A 208 -9.24 5.75 -17.13
CA GLN A 208 -10.50 5.03 -16.99
C GLN A 208 -10.81 4.74 -15.52
N VAL A 209 -9.84 4.23 -14.75
CA VAL A 209 -10.01 3.89 -13.34
C VAL A 209 -10.23 5.15 -12.49
N ALA A 210 -9.44 6.20 -12.71
CA ALA A 210 -9.60 7.46 -12.00
C ALA A 210 -10.94 8.15 -12.31
N ARG A 211 -11.39 8.16 -13.57
CA ARG A 211 -12.69 8.73 -13.98
C ARG A 211 -13.88 7.94 -13.43
N ALA A 212 -13.71 6.64 -13.20
CA ALA A 212 -14.69 5.82 -12.50
C ALA A 212 -14.80 6.19 -11.00
N GLY A 213 -13.90 7.00 -10.47
CA GLY A 213 -13.92 7.51 -9.09
C GLY A 213 -12.98 6.79 -8.13
N ALA A 214 -12.28 5.75 -8.59
CA ALA A 214 -11.27 5.04 -7.82
C ALA A 214 -9.95 5.79 -7.75
N TRP A 215 -9.08 5.36 -6.85
CA TRP A 215 -7.74 5.92 -6.68
C TRP A 215 -6.72 5.13 -7.53
N VAL A 216 -5.81 5.85 -8.16
CA VAL A 216 -4.71 5.30 -8.95
C VAL A 216 -3.42 5.65 -8.23
N GLU A 217 -2.69 4.62 -7.77
CA GLU A 217 -1.49 4.78 -6.98
C GLU A 217 -0.23 4.48 -7.81
N PHE A 218 0.70 5.43 -7.80
CA PHE A 218 2.03 5.30 -8.40
C PHE A 218 3.07 5.20 -7.29
N ASP A 219 3.56 3.98 -7.09
CA ASP A 219 4.50 3.57 -6.06
C ASP A 219 5.77 2.94 -6.69
N GLY A 220 6.48 2.08 -5.96
CA GLY A 220 7.64 1.36 -6.46
C GLY A 220 8.87 2.23 -6.68
N LEU A 221 9.04 3.27 -5.87
CA LEU A 221 10.17 4.20 -5.99
C LEU A 221 11.48 3.53 -5.58
N ARG A 222 12.55 3.86 -6.29
CA ARG A 222 13.92 3.50 -5.95
C ARG A 222 14.79 4.75 -5.96
N PRO A 223 15.89 4.80 -5.17
CA PRO A 223 16.78 5.95 -5.12
C PRO A 223 17.23 6.38 -6.53
N GLY A 224 16.97 7.64 -6.90
CA GLY A 224 17.33 8.18 -8.22
C GLY A 224 16.47 7.74 -9.41
N GLU A 225 15.47 6.87 -9.23
CA GLU A 225 14.63 6.32 -10.30
C GLU A 225 13.17 6.79 -10.17
N THR A 226 12.90 8.06 -10.49
CA THR A 226 11.57 8.67 -10.31
C THR A 226 10.92 9.19 -11.59
N GLU A 227 11.61 9.13 -12.73
CA GLU A 227 11.15 9.70 -14.00
C GLU A 227 9.82 9.10 -14.47
N TRP A 228 9.64 7.79 -14.30
CA TRP A 228 8.42 7.11 -14.73
C TRP A 228 7.22 7.45 -13.84
N GLN A 229 7.38 7.41 -12.52
CA GLN A 229 6.33 7.78 -11.56
C GLN A 229 5.96 9.25 -11.73
N ARG A 230 6.94 10.14 -11.93
CA ARG A 230 6.70 11.54 -12.29
C ARG A 230 5.84 11.65 -13.54
N THR A 231 6.21 10.95 -14.62
CA THR A 231 5.47 10.96 -15.90
C THR A 231 4.03 10.50 -15.69
N CYS A 232 3.79 9.47 -14.89
CA CYS A 232 2.46 8.97 -14.58
C CYS A 232 1.61 10.02 -13.83
N VAL A 233 2.17 10.68 -12.82
CA VAL A 233 1.50 11.76 -12.07
C VAL A 233 1.17 12.94 -13.00
N GLU A 234 2.12 13.39 -13.83
CA GLU A 234 1.92 14.49 -14.77
C GLU A 234 0.82 14.18 -15.80
N ARG A 235 0.70 12.93 -16.25
CA ARG A 235 -0.38 12.48 -17.15
C ARG A 235 -1.76 12.61 -16.50
N LEU A 236 -1.94 12.11 -15.28
CA LEU A 236 -3.22 12.27 -14.56
C LEU A 236 -3.50 13.73 -14.22
N ALA A 237 -2.48 14.53 -13.90
CA ALA A 237 -2.63 15.96 -13.68
C ALA A 237 -3.13 16.68 -14.95
N ALA A 238 -2.52 16.41 -16.10
CA ALA A 238 -2.91 16.97 -17.39
C ALA A 238 -4.34 16.56 -17.80
N ALA A 239 -4.79 15.37 -17.39
CA ALA A 239 -6.16 14.88 -17.60
C ALA A 239 -7.19 15.46 -16.61
N GLY A 240 -6.77 16.29 -15.65
CA GLY A 240 -7.62 16.85 -14.59
C GLY A 240 -7.98 15.86 -13.48
N LEU A 241 -7.16 14.82 -13.30
CA LEU A 241 -7.42 13.67 -12.41
C LEU A 241 -6.44 13.57 -11.24
N LEU A 242 -5.63 14.61 -10.97
CA LEU A 242 -4.70 14.65 -9.83
C LEU A 242 -5.39 14.35 -8.49
N GLY A 243 -6.66 14.76 -8.33
CA GLY A 243 -7.46 14.48 -7.13
C GLY A 243 -7.89 13.00 -6.95
N ARG A 244 -7.43 12.11 -7.84
CA ARG A 244 -7.57 10.65 -7.76
C ARG A 244 -6.23 9.92 -7.84
N THR A 245 -5.13 10.64 -7.61
CA THR A 245 -3.77 10.11 -7.69
C THR A 245 -3.19 9.95 -6.29
N LEU A 246 -2.59 8.81 -6.02
CA LEU A 246 -1.81 8.54 -4.81
C LEU A 246 -0.35 8.27 -5.21
N ILE A 247 0.58 8.59 -4.30
CA ILE A 247 2.00 8.26 -4.45
C ILE A 247 2.51 7.63 -3.16
N ALA A 248 3.44 6.69 -3.28
CA ALA A 248 4.07 6.01 -2.16
C ALA A 248 5.46 5.50 -2.57
N ASN A 249 6.24 4.98 -1.61
CA ASN A 249 7.51 4.34 -1.95
C ASN A 249 7.31 2.86 -2.32
N ASP A 250 6.41 2.15 -1.62
CA ASP A 250 6.41 0.68 -1.56
C ASP A 250 7.81 0.18 -1.15
N SER A 251 8.21 0.52 0.08
CA SER A 251 9.52 0.22 0.64
C SER A 251 9.46 -0.17 2.13
N GLY A 252 10.65 -0.46 2.71
CA GLY A 252 10.84 -0.60 4.15
C GLY A 252 10.60 -1.98 4.75
N TRP A 253 10.54 -3.05 3.95
CA TRP A 253 10.40 -4.37 4.54
C TRP A 253 11.76 -4.96 4.96
N TYR A 254 11.82 -5.43 6.19
CA TYR A 254 12.80 -6.45 6.60
C TYR A 254 12.44 -7.77 5.90
N HIS A 255 13.41 -8.38 5.21
CA HIS A 255 13.24 -9.65 4.51
C HIS A 255 13.38 -10.83 5.46
N VAL A 256 12.25 -11.49 5.78
CA VAL A 256 12.27 -12.69 6.62
C VAL A 256 13.11 -13.79 5.97
N GLY A 257 14.06 -14.34 6.73
CA GLY A 257 14.94 -15.42 6.29
C GLY A 257 16.27 -14.97 5.65
N GLU A 258 16.46 -13.66 5.44
CA GLU A 258 17.74 -13.10 5.02
C GLU A 258 18.58 -12.68 6.24
N PRO A 259 19.92 -12.81 6.19
CA PRO A 259 20.80 -12.28 7.24
C PRO A 259 20.53 -10.80 7.47
N ASP A 260 20.32 -10.41 8.72
CA ASP A 260 19.99 -9.05 9.16
C ASP A 260 18.79 -8.40 8.41
N GLY A 261 17.95 -9.22 7.76
CA GLY A 261 16.76 -8.76 7.03
C GLY A 261 17.03 -8.21 5.65
N GLY A 262 18.22 -8.44 5.10
CA GLY A 262 18.61 -7.92 3.80
C GLY A 262 18.81 -6.40 3.82
N GLU A 263 18.57 -5.75 2.68
CA GLU A 263 18.68 -4.29 2.57
C GLU A 263 17.36 -3.62 2.96
N PHE A 264 17.32 -3.02 4.15
CA PHE A 264 16.17 -2.25 4.60
C PHE A 264 16.21 -0.82 4.03
N LEU A 265 15.43 -0.58 2.97
CA LEU A 265 15.28 0.75 2.36
C LEU A 265 14.45 1.70 3.23
N GLY A 266 14.72 3.00 3.14
CA GLY A 266 13.96 4.04 3.85
C GLY A 266 12.59 4.34 3.24
N TYR A 267 11.85 5.23 3.89
CA TYR A 267 10.53 5.72 3.46
C TYR A 267 10.59 7.16 2.90
N ASP A 268 11.81 7.65 2.63
CA ASP A 268 12.11 9.04 2.37
C ASP A 268 12.10 9.40 0.88
N PHE A 269 12.14 8.43 -0.04
CA PHE A 269 12.31 8.67 -1.48
C PHE A 269 11.19 9.52 -2.11
N VAL A 270 9.95 9.40 -1.62
CA VAL A 270 8.88 10.33 -2.02
C VAL A 270 9.30 11.78 -1.75
N TYR A 271 9.92 12.07 -0.60
CA TYR A 271 10.31 13.41 -0.18
C TYR A 271 11.63 13.89 -0.78
N THR A 272 12.60 13.00 -0.94
CA THR A 272 13.97 13.31 -1.37
C THR A 272 14.15 13.27 -2.88
N ASP A 273 13.38 12.42 -3.58
CA ASP A 273 13.59 12.13 -5.00
C ASP A 273 12.37 12.47 -5.85
N LEU A 274 11.15 12.09 -5.45
CA LEU A 274 9.96 12.30 -6.30
C LEU A 274 9.40 13.72 -6.19
N LEU A 275 9.02 14.18 -4.99
CA LEU A 275 8.41 15.49 -4.77
C LEU A 275 9.24 16.67 -5.34
N PRO A 276 10.59 16.69 -5.24
CA PRO A 276 11.39 17.75 -5.86
C PRO A 276 11.24 17.88 -7.38
N THR A 277 10.78 16.81 -8.05
CA THR A 277 10.59 16.77 -9.50
C THR A 277 9.18 17.16 -9.95
N LEU A 278 8.23 17.23 -9.01
CA LEU A 278 6.82 17.56 -9.25
C LEU A 278 6.53 19.04 -8.99
N ASP A 279 5.44 19.55 -9.56
CA ASP A 279 4.95 20.91 -9.27
C ASP A 279 4.65 21.06 -7.76
N PRO A 280 5.27 22.04 -7.06
CA PRO A 280 5.02 22.28 -5.64
C PRO A 280 3.55 22.52 -5.27
N ALA A 281 2.73 23.00 -6.21
CA ALA A 281 1.30 23.18 -6.00
C ALA A 281 0.55 21.84 -5.80
N TRP A 282 1.15 20.71 -6.20
CA TRP A 282 0.54 19.38 -6.09
C TRP A 282 0.91 18.65 -4.80
N HIS A 283 1.99 19.07 -4.11
CA HIS A 283 2.55 18.33 -2.98
C HIS A 283 1.53 18.06 -1.88
N ARG A 284 0.79 19.10 -1.46
CA ARG A 284 -0.25 18.94 -0.43
C ARG A 284 -1.37 18.01 -0.89
N THR A 285 -1.81 18.13 -2.13
CA THR A 285 -2.84 17.26 -2.71
C THR A 285 -2.40 15.81 -2.65
N LEU A 286 -1.18 15.50 -3.07
CA LEU A 286 -0.66 14.14 -3.18
C LEU A 286 -0.31 13.52 -1.82
N MET A 287 0.20 14.32 -0.87
CA MET A 287 0.74 13.81 0.39
C MET A 287 -0.20 13.95 1.59
N VAL A 288 -1.25 14.77 1.48
CA VAL A 288 -2.17 15.05 2.60
C VAL A 288 -3.62 14.87 2.15
N ASP A 289 -4.08 15.66 1.19
CA ASP A 289 -5.52 15.75 0.91
C ASP A 289 -6.06 14.45 0.26
N ASN A 290 -5.34 13.88 -0.71
CA ASN A 290 -5.71 12.62 -1.35
C ASN A 290 -5.61 11.41 -0.40
N PRO A 291 -4.51 11.20 0.34
CA PRO A 291 -4.44 10.13 1.34
C PRO A 291 -5.57 10.18 2.37
N LEU A 292 -5.88 11.36 2.91
CA LEU A 292 -6.97 11.52 3.88
C LEU A 292 -8.35 11.31 3.25
N ALA A 293 -8.54 11.70 1.99
CA ALA A 293 -9.77 11.43 1.26
C ALA A 293 -9.93 9.94 0.91
N ALA A 294 -8.82 9.25 0.66
CA ALA A 294 -8.80 7.83 0.30
C ALA A 294 -9.01 6.93 1.52
N PHE A 295 -8.30 7.17 2.62
CA PHE A 295 -8.27 6.26 3.77
C PHE A 295 -8.94 6.82 5.03
N GLY A 296 -9.26 8.10 5.06
CA GLY A 296 -9.86 8.77 6.21
C GLY A 296 -8.83 9.42 7.13
N ARG A 297 -9.36 10.02 8.20
CA ARG A 297 -8.59 10.68 9.25
C ARG A 297 -8.33 9.76 10.43
#